data_AF-A0A1W5T8P6-F1
#
_entry.id   AF-A0A1W5T8P6-F1
#
_cell.length_a   1.000
_cell.length_b   1.000
_cell.length_c   1.000
_cell.angle_alpha   90.00
_cell.angle_beta   90.00
_cell.angle_gamma   90.00
#
_symmetry.space_group_name_H-M   'P 1'
#
loop_
_entity.id
_entity.type
_entity.pdbx_description
1 polymer ?
#
loop_
_entity_poly.entity_id
_entity_poly.type
_entity_poly.pdbx_seq_one_letter_code
_entity_poly.pdbx_strand_id
1 'polypeptide(L)'
;MENKLFLKIFLSLSLALSVYSINDKIIEVSNTSLAADIKNFTDLDEATKWGNKLIKQAKYSSNDKIALYEYTKDSSKINGPLRAAGGDINKLDSIIQEKVRRLDSSISKSTTPESVYVYRLLNLDYLSSVVGFTSEDLHKLQQTNNGQYDENLVRKLNNVMNSRVYREDGYSSTQLVSGAAVGGRPIELRLELPKGTKAAYVNSRDLTAYYGQQEILLPRGTEYAVGSVDLSNDKKKIIITAIVFKK
;
A
#
# COMPACT_ATOMS: atom_id res chain seq x y z
N MET A 1 -20.22 -34.43 -82.31
CA MET A 1 -19.03 -33.58 -82.50
C MET A 1 -19.30 -32.30 -81.73
N GLU A 2 -18.40 -31.94 -80.82
CA GLU A 2 -18.39 -30.73 -79.97
C GLU A 2 -19.42 -30.68 -78.82
N ASN A 3 -19.05 -30.79 -77.53
CA ASN A 3 -18.37 -29.82 -76.63
C ASN A 3 -19.16 -28.49 -76.55
N LYS A 4 -19.47 -27.87 -75.40
CA LYS A 4 -18.89 -27.87 -74.05
C LYS A 4 -19.88 -27.07 -73.14
N LEU A 5 -20.11 -27.51 -71.91
CA LEU A 5 -19.64 -26.85 -70.68
C LEU A 5 -20.41 -25.57 -70.25
N PHE A 6 -21.35 -25.71 -69.31
CA PHE A 6 -21.67 -24.63 -68.36
C PHE A 6 -21.37 -25.10 -66.94
N LEU A 7 -20.37 -24.44 -66.36
CA LEU A 7 -19.74 -24.67 -65.07
C LEU A 7 -20.66 -24.14 -63.96
N LYS A 8 -21.10 -25.00 -63.03
CA LYS A 8 -21.70 -24.55 -61.75
C LYS A 8 -20.57 -24.17 -60.80
N ILE A 9 -20.49 -22.89 -60.45
CA ILE A 9 -19.56 -22.39 -59.43
C ILE A 9 -20.13 -22.77 -58.07
N PHE A 10 -19.49 -23.71 -57.38
CA PHE A 10 -19.65 -23.89 -55.94
C PHE A 10 -18.71 -22.92 -55.23
N LEU A 11 -19.27 -21.92 -54.54
CA LEU A 11 -18.52 -21.05 -53.65
C LEU A 11 -18.33 -21.80 -52.31
N SER A 12 -17.24 -22.56 -52.17
CA SER A 12 -16.82 -23.07 -50.87
C SER A 12 -16.12 -21.95 -50.11
N LEU A 13 -16.81 -21.37 -49.12
CA LEU A 13 -16.23 -20.42 -48.18
C LEU A 13 -15.32 -21.20 -47.21
N SER A 14 -14.05 -21.39 -47.57
CA SER A 14 -13.05 -21.91 -46.64
C SER A 14 -12.65 -20.78 -45.69
N LEU A 15 -13.15 -20.84 -44.46
CA LEU A 15 -12.65 -20.02 -43.37
C LEU A 15 -11.25 -20.55 -43.02
N ALA A 16 -10.22 -19.95 -43.62
CA ALA A 16 -8.84 -20.22 -43.24
C ALA A 16 -8.62 -19.63 -41.83
N LEU A 17 -8.79 -20.47 -40.81
CA LEU A 17 -8.24 -20.21 -39.48
C LEU A 17 -6.72 -20.22 -39.63
N SER A 18 -6.12 -19.04 -39.80
CA SER A 18 -4.70 -18.87 -39.56
C SER A 18 -4.47 -19.06 -38.06
N VAL A 19 -4.23 -20.31 -37.65
CA VAL A 19 -3.58 -20.59 -36.37
C VAL A 19 -2.20 -19.96 -36.52
N TYR A 20 -2.02 -18.76 -35.98
CA TYR A 20 -0.68 -18.28 -35.66
C TYR A 20 -0.14 -19.31 -34.67
N SER A 21 0.66 -20.25 -35.16
CA SER A 21 1.54 -21.03 -34.33
C SER A 21 2.35 -20.01 -33.55
N ILE A 22 2.06 -19.92 -32.24
CA ILE A 22 2.95 -19.25 -31.31
C ILE A 22 4.26 -19.99 -31.51
N ASN A 23 5.21 -19.29 -32.10
CA ASN A 23 6.52 -19.83 -32.39
C ASN A 23 7.10 -20.17 -31.01
N ASP A 24 7.17 -21.46 -30.66
CA ASP A 24 7.80 -21.97 -29.44
C ASP A 24 9.32 -21.81 -29.54
N LYS A 25 9.77 -20.57 -29.72
CA LYS A 25 11.09 -20.19 -29.23
C LYS A 25 10.99 -20.28 -27.73
N ILE A 26 11.50 -21.39 -27.21
CA ILE A 26 11.96 -21.48 -25.83
C ILE A 26 12.98 -20.35 -25.67
N ILE A 27 12.49 -19.19 -25.23
CA ILE A 27 13.34 -18.18 -24.64
C ILE A 27 13.81 -18.86 -23.35
N GLU A 28 15.09 -19.16 -23.28
CA GLU A 28 15.72 -19.49 -22.01
C GLU A 28 15.48 -18.28 -21.10
N VAL A 29 14.46 -18.35 -20.25
CA VAL A 29 14.15 -17.31 -19.28
C VAL A 29 15.15 -17.46 -18.12
N SER A 30 16.44 -17.29 -18.43
CA SER A 30 17.47 -17.13 -17.43
C SER A 30 17.26 -15.76 -16.80
N ASN A 31 16.63 -15.76 -15.62
CA ASN A 31 16.27 -14.65 -14.73
C ASN A 31 14.78 -14.27 -14.64
N THR A 32 13.84 -15.21 -14.80
CA THR A 32 12.61 -15.10 -14.00
C THR A 32 12.97 -15.37 -12.55
N SER A 33 13.27 -14.32 -11.78
CA SER A 33 13.14 -14.45 -10.34
C SER A 33 11.66 -14.75 -10.09
N LEU A 34 11.37 -15.90 -9.46
CA LEU A 34 10.08 -16.08 -8.79
C LEU A 34 9.81 -14.80 -8.00
N ALA A 35 8.59 -14.25 -8.08
CA ALA A 35 8.22 -13.09 -7.28
C ALA A 35 8.69 -13.36 -5.85
N ALA A 36 9.61 -12.54 -5.34
CA ALA A 36 10.20 -12.79 -4.03
C ALA A 36 9.07 -12.97 -3.02
N ASP A 37 9.13 -14.01 -2.19
CA ASP A 37 8.10 -14.27 -1.17
C ASP A 37 7.89 -12.98 -0.35
N ILE A 38 6.67 -12.46 -0.38
CA ILE A 38 6.30 -11.27 0.39
C ILE A 38 5.92 -11.74 1.79
N LYS A 39 6.69 -11.33 2.79
CA LYS A 39 6.39 -11.69 4.18
C LYS A 39 5.08 -11.04 4.61
N ASN A 40 4.19 -11.86 5.17
CA ASN A 40 2.93 -11.41 5.74
C ASN A 40 2.80 -11.98 7.15
N PHE A 41 2.70 -11.12 8.16
CA PHE A 41 2.65 -11.55 9.56
C PHE A 41 1.21 -11.65 10.06
N THR A 42 0.88 -12.80 10.63
CA THR A 42 -0.34 -13.03 11.43
C THR A 42 -0.01 -13.34 12.90
N ASP A 43 1.20 -13.83 13.17
CA ASP A 43 1.71 -14.12 14.51
C ASP A 43 2.51 -12.94 15.09
N LEU A 44 2.18 -12.55 16.33
CA LEU A 44 2.79 -11.39 16.99
C LEU A 44 4.24 -11.64 17.39
N ASP A 45 4.61 -12.87 17.74
CA ASP A 45 5.97 -13.20 18.17
C ASP A 45 6.92 -13.22 16.96
N GLU A 46 6.48 -13.76 15.82
CA GLU A 46 7.20 -13.68 14.55
C GLU A 46 7.39 -12.23 14.10
N ALA A 47 6.32 -11.42 14.14
CA ALA A 47 6.39 -10.00 13.78
C ALA A 47 7.38 -9.25 14.69
N THR A 48 7.34 -9.52 16.00
CA THR A 48 8.24 -8.91 16.98
C THR A 48 9.70 -9.31 16.73
N LYS A 49 9.96 -10.60 16.50
CA LYS A 49 11.31 -11.10 16.19
C LYS A 49 11.84 -10.47 14.91
N TRP A 50 11.00 -10.32 13.89
CA TRP A 50 11.37 -9.66 12.63
C TRP A 50 11.65 -8.17 12.84
N GLY A 51 10.73 -7.45 13.50
CA GLY A 51 10.85 -6.01 13.75
C GLY A 51 12.07 -5.66 14.62
N ASN A 52 12.43 -6.51 15.58
CA ASN A 52 13.63 -6.33 16.40
C ASN A 52 14.93 -6.34 15.58
N LYS A 53 14.94 -6.96 14.39
CA LYS A 53 16.08 -6.88 13.47
C LYS A 53 16.28 -5.44 12.96
N LEU A 54 15.20 -4.72 12.66
CA LEU A 54 15.25 -3.32 12.23
C LEU A 54 15.74 -2.41 13.37
N ILE A 55 15.25 -2.60 14.60
CA ILE A 55 15.74 -1.86 15.78
C ILE A 55 17.25 -2.08 15.97
N LYS A 56 17.71 -3.34 15.88
CA LYS A 56 19.13 -3.68 16.00
C LYS A 56 19.97 -3.06 14.88
N GLN A 57 19.47 -3.06 13.64
CA GLN A 57 20.12 -2.42 12.49
C GLN A 57 20.28 -0.92 12.72
N ALA A 58 19.24 -0.26 13.23
CA ALA A 58 19.17 1.19 13.32
C ALA A 58 20.15 1.81 14.32
N LYS A 59 20.57 1.06 15.35
CA LYS A 59 21.50 1.54 16.40
C LYS A 59 21.07 2.91 16.96
N TYR A 60 19.80 3.04 17.34
CA TYR A 60 19.22 4.30 17.78
C TYR A 60 19.97 4.94 18.95
N SER A 61 20.34 6.21 18.79
CA SER A 61 20.80 7.09 19.85
C SER A 61 19.63 7.53 20.74
N SER A 62 19.92 8.12 21.91
CA SER A 62 18.87 8.68 22.77
C SER A 62 17.98 9.72 22.06
N ASN A 63 18.57 10.53 21.17
CA ASN A 63 17.82 11.53 20.41
C ASN A 63 16.88 10.88 19.37
N ASP A 64 17.25 9.75 18.78
CA ASP A 64 16.36 9.02 17.87
C ASP A 64 15.17 8.46 18.63
N LYS A 65 15.43 7.86 19.80
CA LYS A 65 14.38 7.30 20.65
C LYS A 65 13.36 8.35 21.06
N ILE A 66 13.84 9.53 21.47
CA ILE A 66 12.98 10.68 21.80
C ILE A 66 12.15 11.11 20.58
N ALA A 67 12.77 11.26 19.40
CA ALA A 67 12.05 11.69 18.20
C ALA A 67 10.94 10.71 17.79
N LEU A 68 11.22 9.40 17.83
CA LEU A 68 10.23 8.36 17.55
C LEU A 68 9.12 8.35 18.61
N TYR A 69 9.47 8.41 19.89
CA TYR A 69 8.52 8.40 20.99
C TYR A 69 7.59 9.62 20.96
N GLU A 70 8.13 10.83 20.76
CA GLU A 70 7.33 12.05 20.66
C GLU A 70 6.38 12.03 19.46
N TYR A 71 6.85 11.52 18.31
CA TYR A 71 6.01 11.37 17.13
C TYR A 71 4.85 10.41 17.39
N THR A 72 5.11 9.23 17.97
CA THR A 72 4.03 8.27 18.24
C THR A 72 3.01 8.85 19.22
N LYS A 73 3.47 9.60 20.25
CA LYS A 73 2.61 10.25 21.24
C LYS A 73 1.63 11.28 20.64
N ASP A 74 2.09 12.08 19.67
CA ASP A 74 1.26 13.11 19.04
C ASP A 74 1.71 13.42 17.61
N SER A 75 1.43 12.48 16.70
CA SER A 75 1.84 12.59 15.29
C SER A 75 1.15 13.74 14.56
N SER A 76 0.01 14.22 15.07
CA SER A 76 -0.79 15.29 14.45
C SER A 76 -0.02 16.60 14.36
N LYS A 77 0.83 16.90 15.36
CA LYS A 77 1.68 18.10 15.40
C LYS A 77 2.75 18.15 14.32
N ILE A 78 3.12 17.01 13.73
CA ILE A 78 4.11 16.92 12.65
C ILE A 78 3.41 16.69 11.31
N ASN A 79 2.47 15.74 11.25
CA ASN A 79 1.79 15.37 10.01
C ASN A 79 0.81 16.45 9.52
N GLY A 80 0.13 17.18 10.42
CA GLY A 80 -0.78 18.25 10.06
C GLY A 80 -0.08 19.36 9.25
N PRO A 81 0.98 19.98 9.80
CA PRO A 81 1.77 20.98 9.08
C PRO A 81 2.40 20.44 7.79
N LEU A 82 2.93 19.21 7.78
CA LEU A 82 3.48 18.60 6.56
C LEU A 82 2.45 18.49 5.44
N ARG A 83 1.23 18.05 5.74
CA ARG A 83 0.14 17.95 4.76
C ARG A 83 -0.30 19.34 4.27
N ALA A 84 -0.44 20.31 5.18
CA ALA A 84 -0.79 21.68 4.82
C ALA A 84 0.26 22.34 3.90
N ALA A 85 1.53 21.98 4.06
CA ALA A 85 2.63 22.50 3.25
C ALA A 85 2.87 21.73 1.93
N GLY A 86 2.13 20.64 1.65
CA GLY A 86 2.40 19.75 0.53
C GLY A 86 3.75 19.05 0.63
N GLY A 87 4.17 18.73 1.85
CA GLY A 87 5.46 18.07 2.14
C GLY A 87 6.70 18.99 2.09
N ASP A 88 6.53 20.28 1.80
CA ASP A 88 7.64 21.25 1.76
C ASP A 88 8.02 21.71 3.16
N ILE A 89 9.16 21.20 3.64
CA ILE A 89 9.67 21.50 4.98
C ILE A 89 10.03 22.97 5.15
N ASN A 90 10.36 23.71 4.09
CA ASN A 90 10.78 25.11 4.20
C ASN A 90 9.63 26.05 4.54
N LYS A 91 8.38 25.58 4.40
CA LYS A 91 7.16 26.32 4.79
C LYS A 91 6.76 26.10 6.25
N LEU A 92 7.48 25.23 6.98
CA LEU A 92 7.18 24.90 8.37
C LEU A 92 7.96 25.83 9.32
N ASP A 93 7.48 25.98 10.54
CA ASP A 93 8.24 26.65 11.59
C ASP A 93 9.54 25.88 11.91
N SER A 94 10.55 26.59 12.42
CA SER A 94 11.90 26.03 12.64
C SER A 94 11.91 24.84 13.60
N ILE A 95 11.00 24.81 14.58
CA ILE A 95 10.89 23.74 15.57
C ILE A 95 10.35 22.47 14.90
N ILE A 96 9.29 22.58 14.10
CA ILE A 96 8.74 21.46 13.34
C ILE A 96 9.73 20.99 12.28
N GLN A 97 10.42 21.89 11.59
CA GLN A 97 11.49 21.52 10.65
C GLN A 97 12.57 20.66 11.30
N GLU A 98 13.02 21.03 12.51
CA GLU A 98 14.01 20.25 13.24
C GLU A 98 13.48 18.87 13.62
N LYS A 99 12.23 18.79 14.11
CA LYS A 99 11.58 17.51 14.40
C LYS A 99 11.49 16.61 13.16
N VAL A 100 11.11 17.18 12.02
CA VAL A 100 11.05 16.46 10.73
C VAL A 100 12.43 15.95 10.32
N ARG A 101 13.48 16.78 10.37
CA ARG A 101 14.84 16.35 10.02
C ARG A 101 15.36 15.24 10.94
N ARG A 102 15.08 15.34 12.24
CA ARG A 102 15.44 14.30 13.22
C ARG A 102 14.72 12.99 12.91
N LEU A 103 13.41 13.03 12.68
CA LEU A 103 12.60 11.85 12.41
C LEU A 103 12.94 11.21 11.05
N ASP A 104 13.17 12.02 10.01
CA ASP A 104 13.70 11.55 8.72
C ASP A 104 15.02 10.78 8.90
N SER A 105 15.94 11.34 9.69
CA SER A 105 17.21 10.68 10.01
C SER A 105 16.99 9.38 10.77
N SER A 106 16.15 9.37 11.81
CA SER A 106 15.87 8.16 12.61
C SER A 106 15.28 7.03 11.75
N ILE A 107 14.27 7.32 10.93
CA ILE A 107 13.64 6.30 10.06
C ILE A 107 14.63 5.75 9.01
N SER A 108 15.55 6.59 8.52
CA SER A 108 16.52 6.16 7.50
C SER A 108 17.58 5.17 7.98
N LYS A 109 17.70 4.93 9.29
CA LYS A 109 18.73 4.06 9.88
C LYS A 109 18.45 2.57 9.72
N SER A 110 17.24 2.18 9.35
CA SER A 110 16.88 0.79 9.05
C SER A 110 16.11 0.66 7.75
N THR A 111 16.19 -0.54 7.17
CA THR A 111 15.51 -0.89 5.93
C THR A 111 14.92 -2.28 6.04
N THR A 112 13.84 -2.57 5.33
CA THR A 112 13.23 -3.91 5.31
C THR A 112 14.23 -4.96 4.77
N PRO A 113 14.50 -6.07 5.48
CA PRO A 113 15.45 -7.10 5.02
C PRO A 113 14.90 -7.97 3.86
N GLU A 114 13.58 -7.97 3.69
CA GLU A 114 12.81 -8.71 2.68
C GLU A 114 11.58 -7.88 2.30
N SER A 115 10.88 -8.27 1.23
CA SER A 115 9.59 -7.65 0.90
C SER A 115 8.56 -8.05 1.94
N VAL A 116 7.71 -7.11 2.38
CA VAL A 116 6.79 -7.33 3.51
C VAL A 116 5.51 -6.54 3.33
N TYR A 117 4.37 -7.11 3.74
CA TYR A 117 3.13 -6.37 3.88
C TYR A 117 3.05 -5.63 5.21
N VAL A 118 2.60 -4.38 5.14
CA VAL A 118 2.21 -3.58 6.31
C VAL A 118 0.82 -3.01 6.11
N TYR A 119 0.14 -2.72 7.21
CA TYR A 119 -1.28 -2.36 7.21
C TYR A 119 -1.48 -0.99 7.81
N ARG A 120 -2.24 -0.12 7.14
CA ARG A 120 -2.69 1.15 7.69
C ARG A 120 -4.20 1.16 7.79
N LEU A 121 -4.71 1.25 9.02
CA LEU A 121 -6.14 1.29 9.28
C LEU A 121 -6.65 2.73 9.21
N LEU A 122 -7.61 2.98 8.32
CA LEU A 122 -8.07 4.32 7.94
C LEU A 122 -9.59 4.44 8.11
N ASN A 123 -10.05 5.65 8.40
CA ASN A 123 -11.45 6.02 8.38
C ASN A 123 -11.89 6.36 6.95
N LEU A 124 -13.20 6.44 6.71
CA LEU A 124 -13.76 6.72 5.38
C LEU A 124 -13.44 8.14 4.86
N ASP A 125 -13.09 9.08 5.74
CA ASP A 125 -12.65 10.44 5.38
C ASP A 125 -11.41 10.45 4.49
N TYR A 126 -10.56 9.41 4.54
CA TYR A 126 -9.47 9.20 3.59
C TYR A 126 -9.93 9.27 2.12
N LEU A 127 -11.12 8.75 1.82
CA LEU A 127 -11.67 8.70 0.46
C LEU A 127 -12.14 10.07 -0.07
N SER A 128 -12.24 11.09 0.78
CA SER A 128 -12.66 12.45 0.36
C SER A 128 -11.70 13.10 -0.64
N SER A 129 -10.46 12.63 -0.69
CA SER A 129 -9.41 13.11 -1.61
C SER A 129 -9.33 12.32 -2.93
N VAL A 130 -10.14 11.26 -3.09
CA VAL A 130 -10.10 10.39 -4.27
C VAL A 130 -10.86 11.03 -5.42
N VAL A 131 -10.11 11.51 -6.42
CA VAL A 131 -10.69 12.09 -7.64
C VAL A 131 -11.57 11.06 -8.35
N GLY A 132 -12.84 11.42 -8.59
CA GLY A 132 -13.84 10.54 -9.21
C GLY A 132 -14.72 9.77 -8.21
N PHE A 133 -14.45 9.89 -6.91
CA PHE A 133 -15.33 9.42 -5.84
C PHE A 133 -15.95 10.64 -5.12
N THR A 134 -17.24 10.88 -5.36
CA THR A 134 -17.90 12.12 -4.94
C THR A 134 -18.31 12.07 -3.47
N SER A 135 -18.63 13.24 -2.88
CA SER A 135 -19.20 13.31 -1.53
C SER A 135 -20.51 12.52 -1.39
N GLU A 136 -21.31 12.44 -2.46
CA GLU A 136 -22.53 11.63 -2.50
C GLU A 136 -22.22 10.12 -2.51
N ASP A 137 -21.21 9.70 -3.26
CA ASP A 137 -20.75 8.29 -3.21
C ASP A 137 -20.26 7.93 -1.81
N LEU A 138 -19.51 8.82 -1.17
CA LEU A 138 -19.03 8.64 0.20
C LEU A 138 -20.20 8.57 1.19
N HIS A 139 -21.21 9.43 1.04
CA HIS A 139 -22.41 9.41 1.86
C HIS A 139 -23.17 8.08 1.71
N LYS A 140 -23.36 7.59 0.49
CA LYS A 140 -23.98 6.28 0.24
C LYS A 140 -23.13 5.13 0.79
N LEU A 141 -21.81 5.22 0.69
CA LEU A 141 -20.91 4.19 1.21
C LEU A 141 -21.01 4.05 2.73
N GLN A 142 -21.30 5.15 3.45
CA GLN A 142 -21.54 5.14 4.90
C GLN A 142 -22.84 4.41 5.28
N GLN A 143 -23.80 4.29 4.37
CA GLN A 143 -25.08 3.62 4.58
C GLN A 143 -24.93 2.09 4.40
N THR A 144 -24.23 1.46 5.33
CA THR A 144 -23.97 0.02 5.29
C THR A 144 -25.25 -0.81 5.51
N ASN A 145 -25.32 -2.00 4.90
CA ASN A 145 -26.33 -3.00 5.21
C ASN A 145 -25.80 -3.97 6.28
N ASN A 146 -26.24 -3.82 7.53
CA ASN A 146 -25.72 -4.62 8.67
C ASN A 146 -24.17 -4.57 8.79
N GLY A 147 -23.58 -3.40 8.54
CA GLY A 147 -22.14 -3.18 8.54
C GLY A 147 -21.43 -3.57 7.23
N GLN A 148 -22.15 -4.15 6.25
CA GLN A 148 -21.58 -4.48 4.94
C GLN A 148 -21.63 -3.30 3.98
N TYR A 149 -20.52 -3.05 3.29
CA TYR A 149 -20.41 -1.99 2.28
C TYR A 149 -21.01 -2.42 0.93
N ASP A 150 -21.50 -1.45 0.17
CA ASP A 150 -22.02 -1.65 -1.18
C ASP A 150 -20.91 -2.03 -2.18
N GLU A 151 -21.04 -3.21 -2.79
CA GLU A 151 -20.07 -3.74 -3.76
C GLU A 151 -19.91 -2.88 -5.02
N ASN A 152 -20.96 -2.19 -5.47
CA ASN A 152 -20.91 -1.33 -6.65
C ASN A 152 -20.12 -0.05 -6.35
N LEU A 153 -20.26 0.49 -5.14
CA LEU A 153 -19.45 1.64 -4.71
C LEU A 153 -17.98 1.25 -4.53
N VAL A 154 -17.69 0.06 -3.99
CA VAL A 154 -16.31 -0.44 -3.91
C VAL A 154 -15.73 -0.73 -5.30
N ARG A 155 -16.52 -1.27 -6.23
CA ARG A 155 -16.11 -1.42 -7.64
C ARG A 155 -15.82 -0.07 -8.30
N LYS A 156 -16.63 0.95 -8.01
CA LYS A 156 -16.36 2.33 -8.43
C LYS A 156 -15.04 2.84 -7.86
N LEU A 157 -14.79 2.64 -6.56
CA LEU A 157 -13.51 2.96 -5.93
C LEU A 157 -12.35 2.26 -6.63
N ASN A 158 -12.45 0.96 -6.89
CA ASN A 158 -11.44 0.23 -7.64
C ASN A 158 -11.16 0.86 -9.00
N ASN A 159 -12.21 1.18 -9.77
CA ASN A 159 -12.06 1.78 -11.09
C ASN A 159 -11.37 3.15 -11.06
N VAL A 160 -11.64 3.96 -10.03
CA VAL A 160 -11.02 5.30 -9.94
C VAL A 160 -9.65 5.27 -9.28
N MET A 161 -9.34 4.29 -8.43
CA MET A 161 -8.06 4.22 -7.70
C MET A 161 -7.02 3.32 -8.37
N ASN A 162 -7.41 2.23 -9.03
CA ASN A 162 -6.50 1.27 -9.63
C ASN A 162 -5.52 1.96 -10.60
N SER A 163 -4.25 1.51 -10.56
CA SER A 163 -3.14 2.03 -11.36
C SER A 163 -2.81 3.51 -11.12
N ARG A 164 -3.37 4.14 -10.06
CA ARG A 164 -2.97 5.48 -9.64
C ARG A 164 -1.92 5.43 -8.54
N VAL A 165 -1.05 6.44 -8.57
CA VAL A 165 -0.07 6.69 -7.52
C VAL A 165 -0.64 7.73 -6.55
N TYR A 166 -0.60 7.40 -5.27
CA TYR A 166 -0.94 8.31 -4.17
C TYR A 166 0.30 8.59 -3.34
N ARG A 167 0.29 9.73 -2.66
CA ARG A 167 1.39 10.21 -1.81
C ARG A 167 0.83 10.68 -0.47
N GLU A 168 1.44 10.25 0.63
CA GLU A 168 1.20 10.80 1.97
C GLU A 168 2.34 11.77 2.31
N ASP A 169 2.05 13.07 2.40
CA ASP A 169 3.06 14.09 2.69
C ASP A 169 3.55 14.07 4.14
N GLY A 170 2.73 13.58 5.08
CA GLY A 170 3.16 13.23 6.43
C GLY A 170 3.92 11.91 6.47
N TYR A 171 4.26 11.44 7.66
CA TYR A 171 4.72 10.06 7.87
C TYR A 171 3.55 9.08 7.86
N SER A 172 3.81 7.82 7.51
CA SER A 172 2.78 6.77 7.54
C SER A 172 3.03 5.80 8.70
N SER A 173 2.24 5.93 9.77
CA SER A 173 2.14 4.90 10.81
C SER A 173 1.34 3.72 10.29
N THR A 174 1.95 2.54 10.32
CA THR A 174 1.38 1.27 9.85
C THR A 174 1.69 0.16 10.87
N GLN A 175 1.16 -1.04 10.68
CA GLN A 175 1.39 -2.20 11.57
C GLN A 175 1.80 -3.43 10.76
N LEU A 176 2.67 -4.28 11.31
CA LEU A 176 3.07 -5.55 10.67
C LEU A 176 1.95 -6.60 10.68
N VAL A 177 1.12 -6.61 11.73
CA VAL A 177 0.01 -7.55 11.88
C VAL A 177 -1.28 -6.75 11.84
N SER A 178 -2.14 -7.04 10.86
CA SER A 178 -3.42 -6.32 10.76
C SER A 178 -4.27 -6.55 12.01
N GLY A 179 -4.74 -5.46 12.62
CA GLY A 179 -5.58 -5.47 13.82
C GLY A 179 -4.81 -5.60 15.14
N ALA A 180 -3.48 -5.53 15.15
CA ALA A 180 -2.69 -5.44 16.38
C ALA A 180 -2.91 -4.10 17.12
N ALA A 181 -3.10 -3.01 16.39
CA ALA A 181 -3.66 -1.76 16.88
C ALA A 181 -5.20 -1.78 16.85
N VAL A 182 -5.83 -0.80 17.51
CA VAL A 182 -7.30 -0.63 17.63
C VAL A 182 -8.04 -1.13 16.38
N GLY A 183 -8.69 -2.30 16.53
CA GLY A 183 -9.51 -2.90 15.49
C GLY A 183 -10.73 -2.04 15.16
N GLY A 184 -11.38 -2.32 14.03
CA GLY A 184 -12.69 -1.74 13.70
C GLY A 184 -12.70 -0.51 12.79
N ARG A 185 -11.54 -0.11 12.23
CA ARG A 185 -11.54 0.91 11.17
C ARG A 185 -12.02 0.34 9.82
N PRO A 186 -12.78 1.13 9.04
CA PRO A 186 -13.50 0.68 7.86
C PRO A 186 -12.60 0.37 6.66
N ILE A 187 -11.42 0.99 6.58
CA ILE A 187 -10.47 0.82 5.48
C ILE A 187 -9.18 0.22 6.01
N GLU A 188 -8.68 -0.79 5.31
CA GLU A 188 -7.33 -1.34 5.48
C GLU A 188 -6.53 -1.09 4.20
N LEU A 189 -5.57 -0.19 4.29
CA LEU A 189 -4.57 0.01 3.25
C LEU A 189 -3.44 -0.99 3.47
N ARG A 190 -3.40 -2.03 2.65
CA ARG A 190 -2.39 -3.08 2.63
C ARG A 190 -1.28 -2.69 1.68
N LEU A 191 -0.12 -2.35 2.23
CA LEU A 191 1.04 -1.85 1.51
C LEU A 191 2.11 -2.93 1.41
N GLU A 192 2.47 -3.33 0.20
CA GLU A 192 3.69 -4.09 -0.04
C GLU A 192 4.88 -3.14 0.01
N LEU A 193 5.81 -3.39 0.93
CA LEU A 193 7.10 -2.71 1.00
C LEU A 193 8.15 -3.56 0.30
N PRO A 194 8.76 -3.08 -0.79
CA PRO A 194 9.88 -3.79 -1.41
C PRO A 194 11.05 -3.96 -0.44
N LYS A 195 11.82 -5.04 -0.61
CA LYS A 195 13.08 -5.24 0.11
C LYS A 195 14.00 -4.00 0.03
N GLY A 196 14.52 -3.60 1.19
CA GLY A 196 15.44 -2.49 1.36
C GLY A 196 14.75 -1.13 1.43
N THR A 197 13.42 -1.07 1.59
CA THR A 197 12.69 0.18 1.81
C THR A 197 12.99 0.71 3.20
N LYS A 198 13.28 2.02 3.33
CA LYS A 198 13.43 2.67 4.64
C LYS A 198 12.16 2.51 5.47
N ALA A 199 12.32 2.00 6.69
CA ALA A 199 11.21 1.80 7.62
C ALA A 199 11.77 1.64 9.04
N ALA A 200 11.04 2.17 10.03
CA ALA A 200 11.38 2.02 11.43
C ALA A 200 10.34 1.17 12.15
N TYR A 201 10.72 0.00 12.64
CA TYR A 201 9.89 -0.73 13.61
C TYR A 201 10.03 -0.06 14.98
N VAL A 202 8.92 0.38 15.56
CA VAL A 202 8.91 1.22 16.79
C VAL A 202 8.16 0.59 17.94
N ASN A 203 7.72 -0.66 17.82
CA ASN A 203 7.02 -1.38 18.87
C ASN A 203 7.97 -1.88 19.98
N SER A 204 8.63 -0.94 20.64
CA SER A 204 9.45 -1.09 21.85
C SER A 204 9.06 0.02 22.84
N ARG A 205 9.11 -0.27 24.14
CA ARG A 205 8.60 0.64 25.19
C ARG A 205 9.33 1.99 25.26
N ASP A 206 10.56 2.06 24.77
CA ASP A 206 11.38 3.25 24.70
C ASP A 206 11.26 4.01 23.35
N LEU A 207 10.48 3.47 22.40
CA LEU A 207 10.32 4.03 21.05
C LEU A 207 8.89 4.49 20.76
N THR A 208 7.88 3.92 21.43
CA THR A 208 6.47 4.26 21.21
C THR A 208 5.72 4.54 22.50
N ALA A 209 4.81 5.52 22.45
CA ALA A 209 3.80 5.73 23.49
C ALA A 209 2.70 4.65 23.47
N TYR A 210 2.60 3.88 22.38
CA TYR A 210 1.54 2.89 22.13
C TYR A 210 2.11 1.50 21.88
N TYR A 211 2.71 0.91 22.92
CA TYR A 211 3.25 -0.44 22.86
C TYR A 211 2.16 -1.49 22.57
N GLY A 212 2.48 -2.48 21.74
CA GLY A 212 1.60 -3.59 21.35
C GLY A 212 1.06 -3.50 19.92
N GLN A 213 1.19 -2.34 19.26
CA GLN A 213 0.59 -2.10 17.94
C GLN A 213 1.33 -2.75 16.77
N GLN A 214 2.49 -3.38 17.00
CA GLN A 214 3.39 -3.86 15.95
C GLN A 214 3.73 -2.76 14.93
N GLU A 215 3.83 -1.52 15.42
CA GLU A 215 3.97 -0.33 14.58
C GLU A 215 5.28 -0.33 13.79
N ILE A 216 5.14 -0.06 12.50
CA ILE A 216 6.22 0.25 11.58
C ILE A 216 5.93 1.60 10.91
N LEU A 217 6.86 2.53 11.08
CA LEU A 217 6.76 3.90 10.61
C LEU A 217 7.50 4.06 9.28
N LEU A 218 6.79 4.55 8.26
CA LEU A 218 7.36 4.80 6.94
C LEU A 218 7.76 6.28 6.78
N PRO A 219 8.76 6.57 5.92
CA PRO A 219 9.20 7.93 5.63
C PRO A 219 8.06 8.84 5.18
N ARG A 220 8.20 10.13 5.43
CA ARG A 220 7.27 11.11 4.86
C ARG A 220 7.33 11.17 3.34
N GLY A 221 6.24 11.62 2.72
CA GLY A 221 6.09 11.64 1.27
C GLY A 221 5.99 10.24 0.67
N THR A 222 5.71 9.19 1.44
CA THR A 222 5.64 7.81 0.92
C THR A 222 4.63 7.73 -0.22
N GLU A 223 5.07 7.14 -1.34
CA GLU A 223 4.28 6.97 -2.54
C GLU A 223 3.93 5.50 -2.71
N TYR A 224 2.72 5.22 -3.18
CA TYR A 224 2.25 3.88 -3.45
C TYR A 224 1.33 3.84 -4.66
N ALA A 225 1.50 2.81 -5.48
CA ALA A 225 0.63 2.50 -6.61
C ALA A 225 -0.46 1.53 -6.19
N VAL A 226 -1.72 1.92 -6.33
CA VAL A 226 -2.87 1.05 -5.99
C VAL A 226 -3.04 0.01 -7.08
N GLY A 227 -3.06 -1.27 -6.69
CA GLY A 227 -3.33 -2.40 -7.58
C GLY A 227 -4.78 -2.88 -7.53
N SER A 228 -5.42 -2.81 -6.36
CA SER A 228 -6.85 -3.16 -6.23
C SER A 228 -7.52 -2.49 -5.04
N VAL A 229 -8.85 -2.37 -5.14
CA VAL A 229 -9.74 -2.04 -4.02
C VAL A 229 -10.84 -3.10 -3.95
N ASP A 230 -10.84 -3.86 -2.86
CA ASP A 230 -11.71 -5.01 -2.67
C ASP A 230 -12.46 -4.93 -1.34
N LEU A 231 -13.42 -5.82 -1.14
CA LEU A 231 -14.06 -6.04 0.16
C LEU A 231 -13.37 -7.18 0.91
N SER A 232 -13.38 -7.11 2.24
CA SER A 232 -13.11 -8.26 3.10
C SER A 232 -14.17 -9.36 2.89
N ASN A 233 -13.85 -10.59 3.32
CA ASN A 233 -14.76 -11.74 3.17
C ASN A 233 -16.14 -11.51 3.80
N ASP A 234 -16.22 -10.80 4.92
CA ASP A 234 -17.47 -10.43 5.60
C ASP A 234 -18.13 -9.16 5.04
N LYS A 235 -17.47 -8.50 4.08
CA LYS A 235 -17.84 -7.22 3.43
C LYS A 235 -17.89 -6.02 4.37
N LYS A 236 -17.34 -6.14 5.58
CA LYS A 236 -17.37 -5.08 6.62
C LYS A 236 -16.13 -4.20 6.62
N LYS A 237 -15.20 -4.42 5.68
CA LYS A 237 -13.97 -3.65 5.53
C LYS A 237 -13.62 -3.52 4.05
N ILE A 238 -13.15 -2.35 3.66
CA ILE A 238 -12.60 -2.06 2.34
C ILE A 238 -11.08 -2.26 2.41
N ILE A 239 -10.55 -3.09 1.51
CA ILE A 239 -9.13 -3.43 1.45
C ILE A 239 -8.54 -2.74 0.21
N ILE A 240 -7.62 -1.82 0.41
CA ILE A 240 -6.87 -1.17 -0.67
C ILE A 240 -5.50 -1.83 -0.72
N THR A 241 -5.19 -2.57 -1.78
CA THR A 241 -3.88 -3.21 -1.96
C THR A 241 -3.01 -2.34 -2.84
N ALA A 242 -1.81 -1.99 -2.37
CA ALA A 242 -0.89 -1.13 -3.09
C ALA A 242 0.57 -1.52 -2.87
N ILE A 243 1.42 -1.12 -3.81
CA ILE A 243 2.88 -1.34 -3.76
C ILE A 243 3.56 0.00 -3.50
N VAL A 244 4.40 0.05 -2.47
CA VAL A 244 5.18 1.25 -2.13
C VAL A 244 6.40 1.38 -3.04
N PHE A 245 6.67 2.60 -3.51
CA PHE A 245 7.91 2.89 -4.21
C PHE A 245 9.07 2.95 -3.22
N LYS A 246 10.12 2.17 -3.47
CA LYS A 246 11.30 2.11 -2.62
C LYS A 246 11.96 3.50 -2.50
N LYS A 247 12.19 3.93 -1.26
CA LYS A 247 12.85 5.20 -0.92
C LYS A 247 14.18 5.01 -0.23
#